data_AF-A0A9E1P4P3-F1
#
_entry.id   AF-A0A9E1P4P3-F1
#
_cell.length_a   1.000
_cell.length_b   1.000
_cell.length_c   1.000
_cell.angle_alpha   90.00
_cell.angle_beta   90.00
_cell.angle_gamma   90.00
#
_symmetry.space_group_name_H-M   'P 1'
#
loop_
_entity.id
_entity.type
_entity.pdbx_description
1 polymer ?
#
loop_
_entity_poly.entity_id
_entity_poly.type
_entity_poly.pdbx_seq_one_letter_code
_entity_poly.pdbx_strand_id
1 'polypeptide(L)'
;MLRITLKKEKHHDKKLEFRLQGGMNDLGEVKLSPAFGGVKITTEPSGAEIYIAGRKRGLTPWFATEVASGAYLISLRKNLFHAIENLRLIVEDGKIARIHHQLEKNFGEIILQTEPSRVTATIINAEDQIVMKKNTSETDSTIFQLSPGNYRLKLEKENYDPLAFKISLAKNSRQSITKQQATLRRQGGFLVVSTKPFTRGAEVWVNGIKKATVPANLALLTGEYDIEVKHKGKSGKEKVLIRDGESQTLILELKEQSSGDFVFVKGGCYQMGDTFGEGDSDEKPVHQVCVDGFYLGKYEVTQGEWQKVMGNNPSRFKNGNNYPVEKVSWEEVQTFISQLNRQTDGKYRLPTEAEWEYACREGGKSVKYGTGKNSLDSSSARFNSGATVKVGSYQPNALGLYDMSGNVWEWVSDRYNKNYYGNSPGNNPTGPGSGSDRVRRGGSWDIIPGTLRCAFRGRGIPVDRIYILGFRLLRTP
;
A
#
# COMPACT_ATOMS: atom_id res chain seq x y z
N MET A 1 23.53 -88.57 -23.52
CA MET A 1 23.87 -87.20 -23.96
C MET A 1 23.06 -86.26 -23.07
N LEU A 2 23.69 -85.34 -22.36
CA LEU A 2 23.00 -84.41 -21.46
C LEU A 2 22.78 -83.08 -22.20
N ARG A 3 21.60 -82.48 -22.02
CA ARG A 3 21.24 -81.17 -22.57
C ARG A 3 20.99 -80.21 -21.42
N ILE A 4 21.69 -79.08 -21.41
CA ILE A 4 21.42 -77.99 -20.46
C ILE A 4 21.11 -76.72 -21.22
N THR A 5 20.20 -75.90 -20.69
CA THR A 5 19.92 -74.56 -21.20
C THR A 5 20.33 -73.56 -20.13
N LEU A 6 21.32 -72.75 -20.44
CA LEU A 6 21.73 -71.65 -19.59
C LEU A 6 20.83 -70.45 -19.90
N LYS A 7 20.18 -69.93 -18.86
CA LYS A 7 19.34 -68.73 -18.92
C LYS A 7 19.93 -67.67 -18.02
N LYS A 8 20.04 -66.45 -18.53
CA LYS A 8 20.45 -65.28 -17.76
C LYS A 8 19.63 -64.09 -18.24
N GLU A 9 19.17 -63.27 -17.31
CA GLU A 9 18.41 -62.06 -17.64
C GLU A 9 19.19 -61.19 -18.64
N LYS A 10 18.51 -60.65 -19.65
CA LYS A 10 19.08 -59.85 -20.74
C LYS A 10 20.18 -60.57 -21.56
N HIS A 11 20.20 -61.89 -21.61
CA HIS A 11 21.08 -62.66 -22.47
C HIS A 11 20.29 -63.70 -23.25
N HIS A 12 20.77 -64.09 -24.44
CA HIS A 12 20.15 -65.17 -25.20
C HIS A 12 20.36 -66.50 -24.49
N ASP A 13 19.32 -67.34 -24.50
CA ASP A 13 19.40 -68.71 -23.99
C ASP A 13 20.48 -69.49 -24.76
N LYS A 14 21.41 -70.12 -24.05
CA LYS A 14 22.44 -70.96 -24.66
C LYS A 14 22.19 -72.41 -24.34
N LYS A 15 21.89 -73.20 -25.37
CA LYS A 15 21.76 -74.65 -25.27
C LYS A 15 23.13 -75.30 -25.47
N LEU A 16 23.50 -76.18 -24.55
CA LEU A 16 24.72 -76.97 -24.62
C LEU A 16 24.36 -78.45 -24.63
N GLU A 17 24.98 -79.19 -25.54
CA GLU A 17 24.90 -80.65 -25.60
C GLU A 17 26.28 -81.22 -25.34
N PHE A 18 26.39 -82.17 -24.41
CA PHE A 18 27.65 -82.84 -24.15
C PHE A 18 27.46 -84.29 -23.72
N ARG A 19 28.53 -85.07 -23.85
CA ARG A 19 28.59 -86.46 -23.42
C ARG A 19 29.46 -86.53 -22.17
N LEU A 20 28.86 -86.93 -21.05
CA LEU A 20 29.60 -87.16 -19.82
C LEU A 20 30.62 -88.29 -20.02
N GLN A 21 31.87 -88.04 -19.64
CA GLN A 21 32.94 -89.03 -19.57
C GLN A 21 33.41 -89.15 -18.12
N GLY A 22 33.89 -90.33 -17.71
CA GLY A 22 34.39 -90.54 -16.35
C GLY A 22 35.54 -89.58 -16.02
N GLY A 23 35.42 -88.83 -14.92
CA GLY A 23 36.42 -87.85 -14.45
C GLY A 23 36.20 -86.39 -14.88
N MET A 24 35.11 -86.08 -15.60
CA MET A 24 34.82 -84.72 -16.06
C MET A 24 34.22 -83.85 -14.92
N ASN A 25 34.96 -82.84 -14.46
CA ASN A 25 34.57 -81.96 -13.33
C ASN A 25 34.35 -80.48 -13.70
N ASP A 26 34.60 -80.08 -14.94
CA ASP A 26 34.42 -78.70 -15.43
C ASP A 26 33.90 -78.71 -16.87
N LEU A 27 33.01 -77.77 -17.20
CA LEU A 27 32.45 -77.52 -18.53
C LEU A 27 33.12 -76.33 -19.24
N GLY A 28 34.06 -75.64 -18.58
CA GLY A 28 34.74 -74.45 -19.08
C GLY A 28 33.90 -73.17 -18.98
N GLU A 29 34.51 -72.04 -19.33
CA GLU A 29 33.83 -70.73 -19.31
C GLU A 29 32.81 -70.64 -20.45
N VAL A 30 31.53 -70.49 -20.11
CA VAL A 30 30.46 -70.31 -21.09
C VAL A 30 30.04 -68.84 -21.16
N LYS A 31 30.46 -68.15 -22.23
CA LYS A 31 29.98 -66.78 -22.53
C LYS A 31 28.57 -66.85 -23.13
N LEU A 32 27.66 -66.07 -22.56
CA LEU A 32 26.32 -65.83 -23.09
C LEU A 32 26.33 -64.56 -23.94
N SER A 33 25.64 -64.58 -25.07
CA SER A 33 25.47 -63.37 -25.88
C SER A 33 24.44 -62.45 -25.23
N PRO A 34 24.70 -61.14 -25.09
CA PRO A 34 23.69 -60.20 -24.60
C PRO A 34 22.49 -60.20 -25.54
N ALA A 35 21.29 -60.08 -24.99
CA ALA A 35 20.02 -59.91 -25.72
C ALA A 35 19.53 -58.45 -25.63
N PHE A 36 20.48 -57.51 -25.59
CA PHE A 36 20.25 -56.08 -25.51
C PHE A 36 21.30 -55.30 -26.27
N GLY A 37 20.97 -54.07 -26.65
CA GLY A 37 21.86 -53.08 -27.20
C GLY A 37 21.66 -51.71 -26.54
N GLY A 38 22.49 -50.75 -26.91
CA GLY A 38 22.34 -49.35 -26.53
C GLY A 38 21.42 -48.60 -27.49
N VAL A 39 20.81 -47.51 -27.03
CA VAL A 39 19.97 -46.63 -27.84
C VAL A 39 20.36 -45.18 -27.55
N LYS A 40 20.56 -44.39 -28.62
CA LYS A 40 20.75 -42.93 -28.55
C LYS A 40 19.74 -42.25 -29.47
N ILE A 41 18.86 -41.42 -28.92
CA ILE A 41 17.83 -40.68 -29.66
C ILE A 41 18.05 -39.19 -29.46
N THR A 42 18.13 -38.43 -30.55
CA THR A 42 18.32 -36.97 -30.54
C THR A 42 17.35 -36.29 -31.49
N THR A 43 16.98 -35.04 -31.19
CA THR A 43 16.26 -34.17 -32.13
C THR A 43 16.90 -32.79 -32.21
N GLU A 44 16.60 -32.09 -33.29
CA GLU A 44 16.88 -30.68 -33.50
C GLU A 44 15.55 -29.93 -33.76
N PRO A 45 15.13 -28.99 -32.89
CA PRO A 45 15.71 -28.70 -31.58
C PRO A 45 15.54 -29.87 -30.60
N SER A 46 16.38 -29.90 -29.56
CA SER A 46 16.32 -30.90 -28.49
C SER A 46 15.08 -30.72 -27.59
N GLY A 47 14.89 -31.63 -26.63
CA GLY A 47 13.76 -31.63 -25.69
C GLY A 47 12.43 -32.11 -26.26
N ALA A 48 12.43 -32.97 -27.27
CA ALA A 48 11.23 -33.70 -27.69
C ALA A 48 10.96 -34.88 -26.74
N GLU A 49 9.70 -35.08 -26.39
CA GLU A 49 9.23 -36.26 -25.66
C GLU A 49 9.38 -37.52 -26.52
N ILE A 50 9.94 -38.56 -25.92
CA ILE A 50 10.18 -39.84 -26.56
C ILE A 50 9.20 -40.85 -26.01
N TYR A 51 8.49 -41.52 -26.90
CA TYR A 51 7.66 -42.67 -26.58
C TYR A 51 8.24 -43.89 -27.27
N ILE A 52 8.44 -44.99 -26.53
CA ILE A 52 8.89 -46.27 -27.09
C ILE A 52 7.81 -47.30 -26.77
N ALA A 53 7.25 -47.93 -27.80
CA ALA A 53 6.10 -48.82 -27.70
C ALA A 53 4.92 -48.16 -26.94
N GLY A 54 4.63 -46.89 -27.27
CA GLY A 54 3.56 -46.11 -26.67
C GLY A 54 3.81 -45.58 -25.25
N ARG A 55 4.92 -45.95 -24.59
CA ARG A 55 5.25 -45.49 -23.23
C ARG A 55 6.29 -44.36 -23.26
N LYS A 56 6.02 -43.26 -22.55
CA LYS A 56 6.96 -42.14 -22.40
C LYS A 56 8.26 -42.62 -21.72
N ARG A 57 9.41 -42.31 -22.31
CA ARG A 57 10.74 -42.72 -21.84
C ARG A 57 11.61 -41.56 -21.35
N GLY A 58 11.36 -40.35 -21.84
CA GLY A 58 12.14 -39.19 -21.47
C GLY A 58 12.06 -38.09 -22.52
N LEU A 59 13.06 -37.20 -22.50
CA LEU A 59 13.24 -36.12 -23.47
C LEU A 59 14.54 -36.34 -24.25
N THR A 60 14.61 -35.94 -25.52
CA THR A 60 15.86 -35.90 -26.27
C THR A 60 16.81 -34.79 -25.78
N PRO A 61 18.14 -34.97 -25.82
CA PRO A 61 18.82 -36.20 -26.18
C PRO A 61 18.63 -37.26 -25.08
N TRP A 62 18.34 -38.49 -25.49
CA TRP A 62 18.13 -39.62 -24.59
C TRP A 62 19.07 -40.75 -24.91
N PHE A 63 19.60 -41.39 -23.88
CA PHE A 63 20.55 -42.48 -23.99
C PHE A 63 20.21 -43.58 -23.00
N ALA A 64 20.25 -44.83 -23.46
CA ALA A 64 20.13 -46.01 -22.62
C ALA A 64 21.15 -47.06 -23.09
N THR A 65 21.86 -47.69 -22.16
CA THR A 65 22.88 -48.70 -22.45
C THR A 65 22.32 -50.11 -22.58
N GLU A 66 21.15 -50.37 -21.99
CA GLU A 66 20.54 -51.70 -21.94
C GLU A 66 19.06 -51.66 -22.34
N VAL A 67 18.80 -51.71 -23.65
CA VAL A 67 17.47 -51.89 -24.24
C VAL A 67 17.41 -53.26 -24.88
N ALA A 68 16.37 -54.05 -24.60
CA ALA A 68 16.22 -55.38 -25.17
C ALA A 68 16.34 -55.33 -26.70
N SER A 69 16.97 -56.34 -27.29
CA SER A 69 17.12 -56.41 -28.74
C SER A 69 15.77 -56.70 -29.39
N GLY A 70 15.51 -56.07 -30.52
CA GLY A 70 14.21 -56.16 -31.20
C GLY A 70 13.86 -54.91 -31.98
N ALA A 71 12.70 -54.95 -32.62
CA ALA A 71 12.13 -53.81 -33.34
C ALA A 71 11.12 -53.09 -32.45
N TYR A 72 11.27 -51.76 -32.34
CA TYR A 72 10.39 -50.88 -31.60
C TYR A 72 9.80 -49.83 -32.54
N LEU A 73 8.57 -49.43 -32.26
CA LEU A 73 8.01 -48.19 -32.79
C LEU A 73 8.21 -47.08 -31.76
N ILE A 74 8.73 -45.95 -32.22
CA ILE A 74 8.94 -44.79 -31.39
C ILE A 74 8.18 -43.58 -31.94
N SER A 75 7.78 -42.69 -31.02
CA SER A 75 7.18 -41.41 -31.36
C SER A 75 7.95 -40.28 -30.70
N LEU A 76 8.14 -39.18 -31.43
CA LEU A 76 8.81 -37.98 -30.98
C LEU A 76 7.80 -36.83 -31.02
N ARG A 77 7.55 -36.20 -29.86
CA ARG A 77 6.54 -35.15 -29.72
C ARG A 77 7.15 -33.92 -29.06
N LYS A 78 6.96 -32.76 -29.66
CA LYS A 78 7.39 -31.48 -29.07
C LYS A 78 6.32 -30.43 -29.35
N ASN A 79 5.96 -29.66 -28.33
CA ASN A 79 4.96 -28.60 -28.47
C ASN A 79 5.36 -27.61 -29.58
N LEU A 80 4.41 -27.21 -30.43
CA LEU A 80 4.60 -26.38 -31.63
C LEU A 80 5.43 -27.04 -32.75
N PHE A 81 5.68 -28.34 -32.71
CA PHE A 81 6.33 -29.08 -33.81
C PHE A 81 5.45 -30.24 -34.29
N HIS A 82 5.68 -30.70 -35.51
CA HIS A 82 5.03 -31.91 -36.01
C HIS A 82 5.49 -33.12 -35.19
N ALA A 83 4.53 -33.91 -34.74
CA ALA A 83 4.82 -35.20 -34.12
C ALA A 83 5.33 -36.17 -35.19
N ILE A 84 6.40 -36.89 -34.84
CA ILE A 84 6.86 -38.03 -35.63
C ILE A 84 6.28 -39.27 -34.94
N GLU A 85 5.51 -40.06 -35.67
CA GLU A 85 4.86 -41.26 -35.15
C GLU A 85 5.38 -42.50 -35.86
N ASN A 86 5.39 -43.63 -35.15
CA ASN A 86 5.70 -44.95 -35.71
C ASN A 86 7.08 -45.05 -36.38
N LEU A 87 8.06 -44.29 -35.90
CA LEU A 87 9.43 -44.39 -36.37
C LEU A 87 10.04 -45.72 -35.90
N ARG A 88 10.55 -46.51 -36.85
CA ARG A 88 11.11 -47.84 -36.53
C ARG A 88 12.52 -47.71 -35.96
N LEU A 89 12.73 -48.29 -34.78
CA LEU A 89 14.02 -48.44 -34.13
C LEU A 89 14.37 -49.93 -34.05
N ILE A 90 15.52 -50.33 -34.57
CA ILE A 90 16.04 -51.70 -34.44
C ILE A 90 17.19 -51.67 -33.44
N VAL A 91 17.07 -52.45 -32.38
CA VAL A 91 18.12 -52.66 -31.39
C VAL A 91 18.73 -54.03 -31.65
N GLU A 92 20.02 -54.03 -31.98
CA GLU A 92 20.81 -55.24 -32.19
C GLU A 92 21.71 -55.51 -30.98
N ASP A 93 21.99 -56.79 -30.72
CA ASP A 93 22.80 -57.23 -29.59
C ASP A 93 24.17 -56.54 -29.56
N GLY A 94 24.50 -55.93 -28.42
CA GLY A 94 25.79 -55.27 -28.18
C GLY A 94 26.07 -54.02 -29.01
N LYS A 95 25.15 -53.60 -29.91
CA LYS A 95 25.32 -52.39 -30.74
C LYS A 95 24.54 -51.21 -30.16
N ILE A 96 24.95 -49.99 -30.55
CA ILE A 96 24.21 -48.76 -30.20
C ILE A 96 23.40 -48.31 -31.41
N ALA A 97 22.08 -48.47 -31.33
CA ALA A 97 21.14 -47.91 -32.29
C ALA A 97 21.06 -46.39 -32.12
N ARG A 98 21.17 -45.64 -33.22
CA ARG A 98 21.19 -44.17 -33.22
C ARG A 98 20.07 -43.61 -34.06
N ILE A 99 19.29 -42.70 -33.49
CA ILE A 99 18.26 -41.92 -34.17
C ILE A 99 18.55 -40.44 -33.98
N HIS A 100 18.51 -39.70 -35.09
CA HIS A 100 18.53 -38.24 -35.11
C HIS A 100 17.41 -37.75 -36.03
N HIS A 101 16.60 -36.80 -35.56
CA HIS A 101 15.55 -36.18 -36.37
C HIS A 101 15.53 -34.66 -36.26
N GLN A 102 15.40 -34.00 -37.40
CA GLN A 102 15.06 -32.58 -37.49
C GLN A 102 13.54 -32.44 -37.35
N LEU A 103 13.08 -31.72 -36.34
CA LEU A 103 11.65 -31.49 -36.13
C LEU A 103 11.17 -30.31 -36.96
N GLU A 104 10.09 -30.52 -37.71
CA GLU A 104 9.44 -29.45 -38.44
C GLU A 104 8.55 -28.62 -37.52
N LYS A 105 8.70 -27.29 -37.60
CA LYS A 105 7.83 -26.33 -36.93
C LYS A 105 6.38 -26.53 -37.38
N ASN A 106 5.46 -26.49 -36.43
CA ASN A 106 4.02 -26.55 -36.66
C ASN A 106 3.33 -25.43 -35.86
N PHE A 107 3.75 -24.19 -36.12
CA PHE A 107 3.16 -22.99 -35.53
C PHE A 107 3.15 -21.84 -36.53
N GLY A 108 2.25 -20.88 -36.30
CA GLY A 108 2.31 -19.55 -36.87
C GLY A 108 2.74 -18.53 -35.83
N GLU A 109 3.15 -17.35 -36.28
CA GLU A 109 3.57 -16.24 -35.40
C GLU A 109 2.65 -15.03 -35.54
N ILE A 110 2.27 -14.44 -34.41
CA ILE A 110 1.69 -13.09 -34.37
C ILE A 110 2.76 -12.14 -33.88
N ILE A 111 3.03 -11.09 -34.65
CA ILE A 111 3.94 -10.01 -34.31
C ILE A 111 3.08 -8.80 -33.96
N LEU A 112 3.08 -8.40 -32.69
CA LEU A 112 2.21 -7.35 -32.18
C LEU A 112 3.02 -6.12 -31.77
N GLN A 113 2.59 -4.95 -32.24
CA GLN A 113 3.03 -3.65 -31.76
C GLN A 113 1.81 -2.83 -31.36
N THR A 114 1.83 -2.20 -30.20
CA THR A 114 0.69 -1.43 -29.68
C THR A 114 1.05 0.03 -29.42
N GLU A 115 0.06 0.90 -29.51
CA GLU A 115 0.11 2.27 -28.98
C GLU A 115 -1.10 2.47 -28.06
N PRO A 116 -0.94 2.72 -26.75
CA PRO A 116 0.32 2.85 -26.03
C PRO A 116 1.06 1.51 -25.85
N SER A 117 2.29 1.58 -25.32
CA SER A 117 3.04 0.41 -24.85
C SER A 117 2.46 -0.17 -23.55
N ARG A 118 2.96 -1.32 -23.08
CA ARG A 118 2.53 -1.99 -21.83
C ARG A 118 1.02 -2.29 -21.80
N VAL A 119 0.50 -2.78 -22.91
CA VAL A 119 -0.88 -3.27 -23.06
C VAL A 119 -0.90 -4.76 -22.72
N THR A 120 -1.95 -5.22 -22.05
CA THR A 120 -2.17 -6.64 -21.83
C THR A 120 -2.81 -7.25 -23.08
N ALA A 121 -2.08 -8.15 -23.73
CA ALA A 121 -2.50 -8.90 -24.90
C ALA A 121 -2.89 -10.33 -24.51
N THR A 122 -4.15 -10.70 -24.77
CA THR A 122 -4.72 -12.01 -24.44
C THR A 122 -5.15 -12.71 -25.72
N ILE A 123 -4.60 -13.91 -25.96
CA ILE A 123 -4.99 -14.80 -27.06
C ILE A 123 -6.04 -15.78 -26.54
N ILE A 124 -7.16 -15.83 -27.25
CA ILE A 124 -8.31 -16.67 -26.93
C ILE A 124 -8.59 -17.58 -28.13
N ASN A 125 -8.80 -18.89 -27.92
CA ASN A 125 -9.13 -19.84 -28.99
C ASN A 125 -10.62 -19.81 -29.36
N ALA A 126 -11.04 -20.70 -30.27
CA ALA A 126 -12.43 -20.81 -30.71
C ALA A 126 -13.37 -21.31 -29.60
N GLU A 127 -12.85 -22.02 -28.59
CA GLU A 127 -13.58 -22.50 -27.42
C GLU A 127 -13.62 -21.47 -26.27
N ASP A 128 -13.29 -20.20 -26.53
CA ASP A 128 -13.25 -19.10 -25.55
C ASP A 128 -12.27 -19.30 -24.36
N GLN A 129 -11.28 -20.18 -24.53
CA GLN A 129 -10.22 -20.42 -23.56
C GLN A 129 -9.03 -19.49 -23.80
N ILE A 130 -8.45 -18.97 -22.72
CA ILE A 130 -7.21 -18.18 -22.77
C ILE A 130 -6.05 -19.13 -23.03
N VAL A 131 -5.43 -19.00 -24.20
CA VAL A 131 -4.28 -19.81 -24.61
C VAL A 131 -2.97 -19.18 -24.16
N MET A 132 -2.89 -17.84 -24.23
CA MET A 132 -1.70 -17.09 -23.88
C MET A 132 -2.06 -15.68 -23.45
N LYS A 133 -1.34 -15.14 -22.46
CA LYS A 133 -1.48 -13.76 -22.02
C LYS A 133 -0.10 -13.17 -21.80
N LYS A 134 0.19 -12.02 -22.42
CA LYS A 134 1.47 -11.31 -22.29
C LYS A 134 1.22 -9.81 -22.16
N ASN A 135 2.10 -9.11 -21.45
CA ASN A 135 2.16 -7.65 -21.50
C ASN A 135 3.13 -7.24 -22.61
N THR A 136 2.74 -6.23 -23.41
CA THR A 136 3.59 -5.74 -24.50
C THR A 136 4.79 -4.96 -23.98
N SER A 137 5.92 -5.07 -24.68
CA SER A 137 7.15 -4.33 -24.38
C SER A 137 7.02 -2.85 -24.78
N GLU A 138 7.93 -2.00 -24.29
CA GLU A 138 8.03 -0.59 -24.70
C GLU A 138 8.75 -0.39 -26.03
N THR A 139 9.75 -1.22 -26.31
CA THR A 139 10.67 -1.03 -27.43
C THR A 139 10.56 -2.11 -28.50
N ASP A 140 10.07 -3.29 -28.13
CA ASP A 140 10.08 -4.47 -28.99
C ASP A 140 8.68 -4.96 -29.37
N SER A 141 8.61 -5.57 -30.55
CA SER A 141 7.41 -6.28 -30.97
C SER A 141 7.19 -7.50 -30.07
N THR A 142 5.95 -7.71 -29.64
CA THR A 142 5.58 -8.89 -28.85
C THR A 142 5.24 -10.03 -29.79
N ILE A 143 5.96 -11.14 -29.68
CA ILE A 143 5.77 -12.31 -30.55
C ILE A 143 4.99 -13.41 -29.80
N PHE A 144 3.94 -13.92 -30.46
CA PHE A 144 3.18 -15.09 -30.03
C PHE A 144 3.43 -16.23 -31.01
N GLN A 145 3.78 -17.41 -30.51
CA GLN A 145 3.90 -18.62 -31.30
C GLN A 145 2.75 -19.55 -30.89
N LEU A 146 1.90 -19.90 -31.86
CA LEU A 146 0.66 -20.63 -31.63
C LEU A 146 0.50 -21.70 -32.70
N SER A 147 -0.11 -22.83 -32.35
CA SER A 147 -0.51 -23.84 -33.33
C SER A 147 -1.41 -23.21 -34.42
N PRO A 148 -1.49 -23.79 -35.63
CA PRO A 148 -2.42 -23.33 -36.64
C PRO A 148 -3.87 -23.38 -36.15
N GLY A 149 -4.66 -22.36 -36.46
CA GLY A 149 -6.03 -22.22 -35.97
C GLY A 149 -6.57 -20.80 -36.02
N ASN A 150 -7.79 -20.64 -35.53
CA ASN A 150 -8.45 -19.33 -35.40
C ASN A 150 -8.41 -18.86 -33.95
N TYR A 151 -8.10 -17.58 -33.76
CA TYR A 151 -7.91 -16.95 -32.47
C TYR A 151 -8.55 -15.56 -32.44
N ARG A 152 -8.84 -15.09 -31.23
CA ARG A 152 -9.11 -13.69 -30.96
C ARG A 152 -7.99 -13.12 -30.10
N LEU A 153 -7.36 -12.05 -30.58
CA LEU A 153 -6.43 -11.25 -29.79
C LEU A 153 -7.19 -10.10 -29.15
N LYS A 154 -7.26 -10.06 -27.82
CA LYS A 154 -7.84 -8.96 -27.04
C LYS A 154 -6.72 -8.12 -26.42
N LEU A 155 -6.79 -6.81 -26.58
CA LEU A 155 -5.87 -5.82 -26.04
C LEU A 155 -6.59 -4.99 -24.98
N GLU A 156 -5.99 -4.89 -23.80
CA GLU A 156 -6.57 -4.19 -22.66
C GLU A 156 -5.52 -3.36 -21.93
N LYS A 157 -5.91 -2.16 -21.49
CA LYS A 157 -5.11 -1.30 -20.62
C LYS A 157 -6.04 -0.44 -19.78
N GLU A 158 -5.64 -0.16 -18.55
CA GLU A 158 -6.41 0.69 -17.63
C GLU A 158 -6.62 2.09 -18.22
N ASN A 159 -7.87 2.60 -18.19
CA ASN A 159 -8.30 3.86 -18.77
C ASN A 159 -8.16 3.93 -20.32
N TYR A 160 -8.27 2.78 -21.00
CA TYR A 160 -8.34 2.70 -22.45
C TYR A 160 -9.48 1.75 -22.87
N ASP A 161 -10.06 2.01 -24.04
CA ASP A 161 -11.02 1.08 -24.64
C ASP A 161 -10.33 -0.23 -25.02
N PRO A 162 -10.95 -1.38 -24.73
CA PRO A 162 -10.43 -2.66 -25.18
C PRO A 162 -10.53 -2.75 -26.72
N LEU A 163 -9.50 -3.31 -27.34
CA LEU A 163 -9.46 -3.54 -28.78
C LEU A 163 -9.31 -5.04 -29.07
N ALA A 164 -9.95 -5.55 -30.13
CA ALA A 164 -9.88 -6.97 -30.46
C ALA A 164 -9.70 -7.23 -31.94
N PHE A 165 -8.91 -8.26 -32.27
CA PHE A 165 -8.66 -8.73 -33.63
C PHE A 165 -9.03 -10.20 -33.76
N LYS A 166 -9.61 -10.57 -34.90
CA LYS A 166 -9.74 -11.96 -35.32
C LYS A 166 -8.48 -12.35 -36.09
N ILE A 167 -7.89 -13.49 -35.74
CA ILE A 167 -6.60 -13.95 -36.24
C ILE A 167 -6.75 -15.38 -36.73
N SER A 168 -6.26 -15.65 -37.94
CA SER A 168 -6.25 -16.99 -38.53
C SER A 168 -4.82 -17.32 -38.90
N LEU A 169 -4.24 -18.30 -38.21
CA LEU A 169 -2.85 -18.70 -38.38
C LEU A 169 -2.76 -20.03 -39.13
N ALA A 170 -1.95 -20.06 -40.18
CA ALA A 170 -1.52 -21.28 -40.85
C ALA A 170 -0.12 -21.71 -40.37
N LYS A 171 0.27 -22.95 -40.70
CA LYS A 171 1.65 -23.46 -40.47
C LYS A 171 2.67 -22.51 -41.10
N ASN A 172 3.72 -22.15 -40.35
CA ASN A 172 4.81 -21.27 -40.78
C ASN A 172 4.37 -19.88 -41.26
N SER A 173 3.13 -19.46 -40.95
CA SER A 173 2.64 -18.13 -41.29
C SER A 173 3.09 -17.08 -40.27
N ARG A 174 3.16 -15.82 -40.70
CA ARG A 174 3.40 -14.67 -39.84
C ARG A 174 2.32 -13.64 -40.09
N GLN A 175 1.64 -13.21 -39.04
CA GLN A 175 0.69 -12.11 -39.09
C GLN A 175 1.22 -10.95 -38.24
N SER A 176 1.37 -9.78 -38.86
CA SER A 176 1.81 -8.57 -38.19
C SER A 176 0.60 -7.68 -37.89
N ILE A 177 0.51 -7.20 -36.65
CA ILE A 177 -0.44 -6.19 -36.21
C ILE A 177 0.38 -4.97 -35.80
N THR A 178 0.31 -3.93 -36.63
CA THR A 178 1.14 -2.73 -36.46
C THR A 178 0.57 -1.80 -35.39
N LYS A 179 1.38 -0.83 -34.96
CA LYS A 179 0.92 0.23 -34.04
C LYS A 179 -0.31 0.96 -34.56
N GLN A 180 -0.38 1.26 -35.86
CA GLN A 180 -1.54 1.97 -36.44
C GLN A 180 -2.83 1.17 -36.29
N GLN A 181 -2.77 -0.16 -36.42
CA GLN A 181 -3.93 -1.03 -36.26
C GLN A 181 -4.28 -1.24 -34.79
N ALA A 182 -3.27 -1.34 -33.91
CA ALA A 182 -3.42 -1.58 -32.48
C ALA A 182 -3.16 -0.32 -31.64
N THR A 183 -3.76 0.81 -32.06
CA THR A 183 -3.82 2.02 -31.24
C THR A 183 -5.08 2.00 -30.39
N LEU A 184 -4.95 1.96 -29.06
CA LEU A 184 -6.07 1.99 -28.14
C LEU A 184 -6.49 3.44 -27.87
N ARG A 185 -7.79 3.71 -27.85
CA ARG A 185 -8.32 5.02 -27.47
C ARG A 185 -8.27 5.17 -25.96
N ARG A 186 -7.64 6.25 -25.48
CA ARG A 186 -7.61 6.61 -24.06
C ARG A 186 -8.98 7.13 -23.64
N GLN A 187 -9.50 6.61 -22.53
CA GLN A 187 -10.77 7.04 -21.95
C GLN A 187 -10.55 8.29 -21.10
N GLY A 188 -11.40 9.29 -21.27
CA GLY A 188 -11.28 10.55 -20.54
C GLY A 188 -12.38 11.54 -20.86
N GLY A 189 -12.46 12.59 -20.05
CA GLY A 189 -13.44 13.66 -20.17
C GLY A 189 -12.83 15.03 -19.90
N PHE A 190 -13.66 16.06 -20.00
CA PHE A 190 -13.28 17.45 -19.76
C PHE A 190 -13.92 17.99 -18.50
N LEU A 191 -13.14 18.64 -17.65
CA LEU A 191 -13.62 19.35 -16.47
C LEU A 191 -13.33 20.84 -16.61
N VAL A 192 -14.40 21.63 -16.70
CA VAL A 192 -14.32 23.08 -16.60
C VAL A 192 -14.41 23.47 -15.12
N VAL A 193 -13.38 24.12 -14.58
CA VAL A 193 -13.34 24.58 -13.18
C VAL A 193 -13.44 26.10 -13.14
N SER A 194 -14.43 26.60 -12.39
CA SER A 194 -14.66 28.01 -12.13
C SER A 194 -15.01 28.25 -10.65
N THR A 195 -15.22 29.50 -10.25
CA THR A 195 -15.60 29.85 -8.88
C THR A 195 -16.80 30.78 -8.82
N LYS A 196 -17.45 30.81 -7.65
CA LYS A 196 -18.48 31.79 -7.31
C LYS A 196 -18.13 32.49 -5.97
N PRO A 197 -17.91 33.81 -5.95
CA PRO A 197 -17.80 34.70 -7.11
C PRO A 197 -16.59 34.33 -8.00
N PHE A 198 -16.65 34.72 -9.27
CA PHE A 198 -15.59 34.44 -10.23
C PHE A 198 -14.28 35.09 -9.80
N THR A 199 -13.26 34.27 -9.60
CA THR A 199 -11.97 34.69 -9.04
C THR A 199 -10.86 34.33 -10.04
N ARG A 200 -10.55 35.28 -10.92
CA ARG A 200 -9.50 35.12 -11.94
C ARG A 200 -8.15 34.84 -11.28
N GLY A 201 -7.42 33.87 -11.81
CA GLY A 201 -6.08 33.53 -11.31
C GLY A 201 -6.07 32.72 -10.01
N ALA A 202 -7.24 32.30 -9.49
CA ALA A 202 -7.30 31.29 -8.44
C ALA A 202 -6.66 29.99 -8.93
N GLU A 203 -5.86 29.35 -8.10
CA GLU A 203 -5.09 28.16 -8.46
C GLU A 203 -5.98 26.92 -8.42
N VAL A 204 -5.99 26.14 -9.50
CA VAL A 204 -6.72 24.87 -9.58
C VAL A 204 -5.75 23.73 -9.32
N TRP A 205 -6.05 22.94 -8.30
CA TRP A 205 -5.29 21.77 -7.86
C TRP A 205 -6.12 20.51 -8.10
N VAL A 206 -5.50 19.49 -8.67
CA VAL A 206 -6.10 18.18 -8.92
C VAL A 206 -5.29 17.14 -8.15
N ASN A 207 -5.92 16.44 -7.22
CA ASN A 207 -5.28 15.47 -6.32
C ASN A 207 -4.05 16.08 -5.61
N GLY A 208 -4.15 17.34 -5.18
CA GLY A 208 -3.06 18.04 -4.47
C GLY A 208 -1.93 18.55 -5.36
N ILE A 209 -2.05 18.49 -6.69
CA ILE A 209 -1.06 19.04 -7.64
C ILE A 209 -1.67 20.21 -8.41
N LYS A 210 -1.00 21.36 -8.42
CA LYS A 210 -1.43 22.54 -9.20
C LYS A 210 -1.42 22.20 -10.69
N LYS A 211 -2.55 22.36 -11.37
CA LYS A 211 -2.72 22.06 -12.79
C LYS A 211 -2.99 23.30 -13.64
N ALA A 212 -3.74 24.26 -13.12
CA ALA A 212 -4.19 25.42 -13.89
C ALA A 212 -4.57 26.59 -12.98
N THR A 213 -5.17 27.62 -13.58
CA THR A 213 -5.84 28.70 -12.86
C THR A 213 -7.23 28.94 -13.42
N VAL A 214 -8.13 29.52 -12.63
CA VAL A 214 -9.53 29.76 -13.01
C VAL A 214 -9.66 30.86 -14.07
N PRO A 215 -10.48 30.64 -15.13
CA PRO A 215 -11.21 29.40 -15.45
C PRO A 215 -10.26 28.36 -16.07
N ALA A 216 -10.40 27.09 -15.65
CA ALA A 216 -9.60 26.00 -16.19
C ALA A 216 -10.47 25.07 -17.02
N ASN A 217 -9.96 24.55 -18.13
CA ASN A 217 -10.53 23.43 -18.87
C ASN A 217 -9.52 22.28 -18.86
N LEU A 218 -9.81 21.22 -18.12
CA LEU A 218 -8.88 20.13 -17.83
C LEU A 218 -9.31 18.86 -18.55
N ALA A 219 -8.44 18.31 -19.39
CA ALA A 219 -8.61 16.96 -19.91
C ALA A 219 -8.08 15.96 -18.87
N LEU A 220 -8.99 15.15 -18.31
CA LEU A 220 -8.70 14.18 -17.25
C LEU A 220 -9.09 12.77 -17.70
N LEU A 221 -8.45 11.76 -17.14
CA LEU A 221 -8.86 10.37 -17.39
C LEU A 221 -10.17 10.09 -16.68
N THR A 222 -10.83 9.00 -17.07
CA THR A 222 -11.93 8.47 -16.29
C THR A 222 -11.47 8.15 -14.87
N GLY A 223 -12.23 8.59 -13.87
CA GLY A 223 -11.88 8.36 -12.46
C GLY A 223 -12.37 9.47 -11.54
N GLU A 224 -12.20 9.24 -10.24
CA GLU A 224 -12.53 10.22 -9.21
C GLU A 224 -11.33 11.12 -8.92
N TYR A 225 -11.58 12.43 -8.83
CA TYR A 225 -10.57 13.44 -8.56
C TYR A 225 -10.99 14.36 -7.42
N ASP A 226 -10.03 14.66 -6.54
CA ASP A 226 -10.12 15.74 -5.58
C ASP A 226 -9.75 17.06 -6.28
N ILE A 227 -10.72 17.94 -6.47
CA ILE A 227 -10.51 19.25 -7.08
C ILE A 227 -10.52 20.30 -5.98
N GLU A 228 -9.45 21.07 -5.89
CA GLU A 228 -9.32 22.16 -4.93
C GLU A 228 -8.97 23.46 -5.65
N VAL A 229 -9.64 24.55 -5.31
CA VAL A 229 -9.32 25.88 -5.81
C VAL A 229 -8.86 26.76 -4.65
N LYS A 230 -7.71 27.41 -4.79
CA LYS A 230 -7.10 28.27 -3.77
C LYS A 230 -6.90 29.69 -4.28
N HIS A 231 -7.22 30.68 -3.47
CA HIS A 231 -6.90 32.07 -3.75
C HIS A 231 -6.81 32.89 -2.46
N LYS A 232 -5.65 33.52 -2.21
CA LYS A 232 -5.44 34.49 -1.12
C LYS A 232 -6.04 34.06 0.23
N GLY A 233 -5.66 32.88 0.73
CA GLY A 233 -6.13 32.37 2.02
C GLY A 233 -7.57 31.81 2.03
N LYS A 234 -8.22 31.71 0.86
CA LYS A 234 -9.51 31.04 0.70
C LYS A 234 -9.38 29.78 -0.12
N SER A 235 -10.20 28.78 0.17
CA SER A 235 -10.29 27.57 -0.66
C SER A 235 -11.71 27.01 -0.79
N GLY A 236 -11.92 26.25 -1.85
CA GLY A 236 -13.08 25.38 -2.05
C GLY A 236 -12.60 24.04 -2.57
N LYS A 237 -13.19 22.94 -2.11
CA LYS A 237 -12.81 21.58 -2.51
C LYS A 237 -14.04 20.71 -2.75
N GLU A 238 -14.02 19.93 -3.81
CA GLU A 238 -15.08 18.96 -4.15
C GLU A 238 -14.48 17.74 -4.86
N LYS A 239 -15.14 16.59 -4.71
CA LYS A 239 -14.81 15.36 -5.43
C LYS A 239 -15.62 15.29 -6.71
N VAL A 240 -14.96 15.03 -7.84
CA VAL A 240 -15.61 14.92 -9.14
C VAL A 240 -15.27 13.59 -9.80
N LEU A 241 -16.30 12.91 -10.32
CA LEU A 241 -16.15 11.70 -11.12
C LEU A 241 -16.13 12.07 -12.61
N ILE A 242 -14.98 11.90 -13.26
CA ILE A 242 -14.82 12.08 -14.70
C ILE A 242 -15.23 10.79 -15.41
N ARG A 243 -16.11 10.92 -16.39
CA ARG A 243 -16.57 9.83 -17.26
C ARG A 243 -16.11 10.07 -18.68
N ASP A 244 -16.03 8.99 -19.45
CA ASP A 244 -15.49 9.03 -20.80
C ASP A 244 -16.41 9.82 -21.74
N GLY A 245 -15.82 10.73 -22.52
CA GLY A 245 -16.53 11.59 -23.46
C GLY A 245 -17.38 12.72 -22.83
N GLU A 246 -17.51 12.75 -21.51
CA GLU A 246 -18.30 13.79 -20.83
C GLU A 246 -17.53 15.11 -20.67
N SER A 247 -18.27 16.22 -20.71
CA SER A 247 -17.78 17.53 -20.29
C SER A 247 -18.62 18.02 -19.12
N GLN A 248 -17.97 18.27 -17.99
CA GLN A 248 -18.60 18.71 -16.75
C GLN A 248 -18.09 20.09 -16.34
N THR A 249 -18.94 20.87 -15.67
CA THR A 249 -18.55 22.16 -15.10
C THR A 249 -18.66 22.11 -13.58
N LEU A 250 -17.55 22.41 -12.89
CA LEU A 250 -17.47 22.55 -11.45
C LEU A 250 -17.34 24.03 -11.10
N ILE A 251 -18.23 24.54 -10.26
CA ILE A 251 -18.19 25.91 -9.75
C ILE A 251 -18.05 25.86 -8.24
N LEU A 252 -16.90 26.27 -7.72
CA LEU A 252 -16.61 26.25 -6.28
C LEU A 252 -16.79 27.61 -5.62
N GLU A 253 -17.40 27.61 -4.43
CA GLU A 253 -17.39 28.77 -3.54
C GLU A 253 -16.13 28.75 -2.67
N LEU A 254 -15.37 29.85 -2.68
CA LEU A 254 -14.14 29.97 -1.89
C LEU A 254 -14.47 30.53 -0.51
N LYS A 255 -14.21 29.74 0.53
CA LYS A 255 -14.39 30.14 1.93
C LYS A 255 -13.06 30.47 2.55
N GLU A 256 -13.04 31.35 3.55
CA GLU A 256 -11.86 31.57 4.40
C GLU A 256 -11.33 30.20 4.84
N GLN A 257 -10.06 29.97 4.56
CA GLN A 257 -9.40 28.76 4.99
C GLN A 257 -9.37 28.81 6.52
N SER A 258 -10.30 28.09 7.16
CA SER A 258 -10.04 27.61 8.51
C SER A 258 -8.73 26.83 8.37
N SER A 259 -7.62 27.39 8.86
CA SER A 259 -6.41 26.61 9.12
C SER A 259 -6.90 25.31 9.76
N GLY A 260 -6.89 24.19 9.03
CA GLY A 260 -7.70 23.00 9.37
C GLY A 260 -7.44 22.44 10.76
N ASP A 261 -6.34 22.88 11.36
CA ASP A 261 -5.81 22.42 12.63
C ASP A 261 -5.86 23.49 13.74
N PHE A 262 -6.38 24.70 13.49
CA PHE A 262 -6.48 25.77 14.50
C PHE A 262 -7.84 26.49 14.47
N VAL A 263 -8.37 26.77 15.66
CA VAL A 263 -9.61 27.51 15.91
C VAL A 263 -9.26 28.91 16.42
N PHE A 264 -9.81 29.95 15.81
CA PHE A 264 -9.72 31.30 16.38
C PHE A 264 -10.61 31.41 17.62
N VAL A 265 -10.00 31.64 18.77
CA VAL A 265 -10.67 31.90 20.04
C VAL A 265 -10.68 33.40 20.26
N LYS A 266 -11.88 33.99 20.26
CA LYS A 266 -12.05 35.42 20.52
C LYS A 266 -11.65 35.73 21.98
N GLY A 267 -10.76 36.69 22.16
CA GLY A 267 -10.32 37.17 23.47
C GLY A 267 -11.47 37.74 24.30
N GLY A 268 -11.28 37.74 25.62
CA GLY A 268 -12.30 38.12 26.59
C GLY A 268 -11.84 37.87 28.02
N CYS A 269 -12.70 38.20 28.98
CA CYS A 269 -12.44 38.02 30.40
C CYS A 269 -13.32 36.91 30.99
N TYR A 270 -12.78 36.15 31.95
CA TYR A 270 -13.49 35.08 32.62
C TYR A 270 -13.02 34.91 34.07
N GLN A 271 -13.79 34.13 34.83
CA GLN A 271 -13.44 33.72 36.19
C GLN A 271 -12.59 32.45 36.13
N MET A 272 -11.28 32.58 36.33
CA MET A 272 -10.32 31.49 36.33
C MET A 272 -10.29 30.78 37.68
N GLY A 273 -10.28 29.45 37.66
CA GLY A 273 -10.23 28.58 38.84
C GLY A 273 -11.54 27.86 39.14
N ASP A 274 -11.64 27.30 40.34
CA ASP A 274 -12.75 26.43 40.74
C ASP A 274 -14.02 27.22 41.08
N THR A 275 -14.85 27.46 40.06
CA THR A 275 -16.15 28.12 40.17
C THR A 275 -17.27 27.22 40.70
N PHE A 276 -17.01 25.94 40.93
CA PHE A 276 -18.02 24.96 41.37
C PHE A 276 -17.82 24.50 42.82
N GLY A 277 -16.72 24.88 43.47
CA GLY A 277 -16.45 24.57 44.87
C GLY A 277 -16.02 23.13 45.15
N GLU A 278 -15.61 22.39 44.11
CA GLU A 278 -15.24 20.97 44.16
C GLU A 278 -13.74 20.72 43.98
N GLY A 279 -12.97 21.79 43.75
CA GLY A 279 -11.56 21.75 43.40
C GLY A 279 -10.60 21.89 44.58
N ASP A 280 -9.34 21.58 44.28
CA ASP A 280 -8.24 21.61 45.23
C ASP A 280 -7.84 23.05 45.62
N SER A 281 -7.00 23.17 46.65
CA SER A 281 -6.56 24.47 47.17
C SER A 281 -5.78 25.32 46.17
N ASP A 282 -5.12 24.71 45.19
CA ASP A 282 -4.34 25.38 44.14
C ASP A 282 -5.20 25.82 42.94
N GLU A 283 -6.48 25.46 42.91
CA GLU A 283 -7.50 25.96 41.97
C GLU A 283 -8.18 27.24 42.47
N LYS A 284 -7.74 27.76 43.64
CA LYS A 284 -8.33 28.89 44.36
C LYS A 284 -7.30 29.98 44.65
N PRO A 285 -7.71 31.24 44.86
CA PRO A 285 -9.06 31.76 44.71
C PRO A 285 -9.50 31.85 43.23
N VAL A 286 -10.81 31.84 43.01
CA VAL A 286 -11.37 32.27 41.74
C VAL A 286 -11.02 33.74 41.53
N HIS A 287 -10.50 34.09 40.36
CA HIS A 287 -10.07 35.45 40.04
C HIS A 287 -10.35 35.79 38.57
N GLN A 288 -10.57 37.06 38.27
CA GLN A 288 -10.83 37.51 36.91
C GLN A 288 -9.54 37.58 36.10
N VAL A 289 -9.55 36.96 34.92
CA VAL A 289 -8.46 36.99 33.95
C VAL A 289 -9.01 37.36 32.58
N CYS A 290 -8.30 38.21 31.85
CA CYS A 290 -8.55 38.57 30.46
C CYS A 290 -7.44 38.02 29.57
N VAL A 291 -7.82 37.43 28.44
CA VAL A 291 -6.90 36.92 27.42
C VAL A 291 -7.17 37.57 26.08
N ASP A 292 -6.11 37.81 25.29
CA ASP A 292 -6.21 38.32 23.93
C ASP A 292 -6.80 37.27 22.98
N GLY A 293 -7.15 37.66 21.75
CA GLY A 293 -7.55 36.70 20.72
C GLY A 293 -6.37 35.86 20.26
N PHE A 294 -6.57 34.55 20.11
CA PHE A 294 -5.52 33.61 19.68
C PHE A 294 -6.07 32.49 18.81
N TYR A 295 -5.19 31.80 18.08
CA TYR A 295 -5.54 30.56 17.39
C TYR A 295 -5.07 29.38 18.22
N LEU A 296 -5.98 28.52 18.68
CA LEU A 296 -5.62 27.31 19.42
C LEU A 296 -5.77 26.08 18.53
N GLY A 297 -4.84 25.15 18.67
CA GLY A 297 -4.89 23.86 18.00
C GLY A 297 -6.24 23.18 18.25
N LYS A 298 -6.89 22.76 17.17
CA LYS A 298 -8.20 22.08 17.20
C LYS A 298 -8.12 20.78 18.00
N TYR A 299 -6.98 20.12 17.92
CA TYR A 299 -6.62 18.84 18.53
C TYR A 299 -5.32 18.98 19.34
N GLU A 300 -4.97 17.98 20.16
CA GLU A 300 -3.59 17.78 20.60
C GLU A 300 -2.68 17.52 19.38
N VAL A 301 -1.39 17.84 19.52
CA VAL A 301 -0.40 17.50 18.49
C VAL A 301 -0.35 15.99 18.32
N THR A 302 -0.47 15.55 17.08
CA THR A 302 -0.53 14.15 16.72
C THR A 302 0.85 13.52 16.53
N GLN A 303 0.91 12.19 16.59
CA GLN A 303 2.12 11.43 16.31
C GLN A 303 2.65 11.68 14.90
N GLY A 304 1.77 11.88 13.91
CA GLY A 304 2.17 12.20 12.54
C GLY A 304 2.82 13.58 12.42
N GLU A 305 2.26 14.59 13.09
CA GLU A 305 2.82 15.94 13.13
C GLU A 305 4.17 15.95 13.85
N TRP A 306 4.26 15.30 15.01
CA TRP A 306 5.51 15.14 15.74
C TRP A 306 6.59 14.47 14.88
N GLN A 307 6.28 13.32 14.29
CA GLN A 307 7.21 12.57 13.43
C GLN A 307 7.69 13.38 12.23
N LYS A 308 6.82 14.23 11.66
CA LYS A 308 7.17 15.08 10.52
C LYS A 308 8.19 16.16 10.89
N VAL A 309 8.08 16.75 12.08
CA VAL A 309 8.99 17.81 12.54
C VAL A 309 10.26 17.23 13.14
N MET A 310 10.13 16.24 14.02
CA MET A 310 11.23 15.73 14.87
C MET A 310 11.92 14.50 14.29
N GLY A 311 11.34 13.84 13.28
CA GLY A 311 11.92 12.66 12.64
C GLY A 311 11.84 11.37 13.47
N ASN A 312 11.18 11.38 14.63
CA ASN A 312 10.99 10.22 15.50
C ASN A 312 9.57 10.18 16.09
N ASN A 313 9.18 9.09 16.75
CA ASN A 313 7.91 8.97 17.48
C ASN A 313 8.15 8.37 18.87
N PRO A 314 8.11 9.18 19.95
CA PRO A 314 8.42 8.74 21.30
C PRO A 314 7.25 8.03 22.00
N SER A 315 6.04 8.08 21.42
CA SER A 315 4.81 7.59 22.04
C SER A 315 4.88 6.10 22.42
N ARG A 316 4.35 5.78 23.61
CA ARG A 316 4.06 4.41 24.06
C ARG A 316 3.02 3.75 23.15
N PHE A 317 1.93 4.44 22.81
CA PHE A 317 0.83 3.90 22.01
C PHE A 317 1.01 4.25 20.52
N LYS A 318 1.73 3.42 19.77
CA LYS A 318 2.02 3.64 18.34
C LYS A 318 0.86 3.22 17.43
N ASN A 319 -0.30 3.83 17.63
CA ASN A 319 -1.56 3.41 16.99
C ASN A 319 -1.83 4.07 15.63
N GLY A 320 -0.99 5.03 15.21
CA GLY A 320 -1.05 5.67 13.90
C GLY A 320 -0.96 7.19 13.95
N ASN A 321 -0.91 7.82 12.78
CA ASN A 321 -0.57 9.24 12.63
C ASN A 321 -1.58 10.20 13.30
N ASN A 322 -2.83 9.79 13.50
CA ASN A 322 -3.91 10.65 14.01
C ASN A 322 -4.19 10.43 15.52
N TYR A 323 -3.26 9.82 16.24
CA TYR A 323 -3.31 9.71 17.71
C TYR A 323 -2.48 10.84 18.33
N PRO A 324 -2.79 11.30 19.55
CA PRO A 324 -1.97 12.30 20.21
C PRO A 324 -0.56 11.76 20.43
N VAL A 325 0.44 12.63 20.26
CA VAL A 325 1.80 12.31 20.72
C VAL A 325 1.82 12.39 22.24
N GLU A 326 2.27 11.31 22.87
CA GLU A 326 2.56 11.27 24.32
C GLU A 326 4.00 10.81 24.57
N LYS A 327 4.40 10.82 25.85
CA LYS A 327 5.77 10.54 26.31
C LYS A 327 6.78 11.58 25.79
N VAL A 328 6.34 12.84 25.75
CA VAL A 328 7.14 14.01 25.38
C VAL A 328 7.36 14.91 26.60
N SER A 329 8.59 15.34 26.82
CA SER A 329 8.91 16.30 27.90
C SER A 329 8.59 17.73 27.46
N TRP A 330 8.44 18.64 28.43
CA TRP A 330 8.20 20.05 28.13
C TRP A 330 9.34 20.67 27.30
N GLU A 331 10.59 20.26 27.58
CA GLU A 331 11.78 20.73 26.85
C GLU A 331 11.82 20.22 25.40
N GLU A 332 11.43 18.96 25.17
CA GLU A 332 11.31 18.42 23.82
C GLU A 332 10.19 19.11 23.04
N VAL A 333 9.10 19.46 23.71
CA VAL A 333 8.01 20.26 23.12
C VAL A 333 8.50 21.65 22.71
N GLN A 334 9.34 22.32 23.51
CA GLN A 334 9.96 23.58 23.08
C GLN A 334 10.87 23.39 21.85
N THR A 335 11.59 22.27 21.80
CA THR A 335 12.43 21.92 20.64
C THR A 335 11.58 21.71 19.39
N PHE A 336 10.48 20.97 19.50
CA PHE A 336 9.49 20.78 18.44
C PHE A 336 8.95 22.13 17.95
N ILE A 337 8.52 23.01 18.85
CA ILE A 337 7.99 24.33 18.52
C ILE A 337 9.04 25.18 17.79
N SER A 338 10.28 25.18 18.28
CA SER A 338 11.40 25.91 17.67
C SER A 338 11.67 25.43 16.25
N GLN A 339 11.66 24.11 16.01
CA GLN A 339 11.82 23.54 14.67
C GLN A 339 10.64 23.87 13.76
N LEU A 340 9.41 23.74 14.27
CA LEU A 340 8.20 24.08 13.52
C LEU A 340 8.19 25.56 13.07
N ASN A 341 8.55 26.48 13.97
CA ASN A 341 8.66 27.91 13.67
C ASN A 341 9.80 28.25 12.69
N ARG A 342 10.82 27.39 12.53
CA ARG A 342 11.86 27.56 11.50
C ARG A 342 11.41 27.06 10.12
N GLN A 343 10.49 26.11 10.09
CA GLN A 343 10.01 25.46 8.87
C GLN A 343 8.75 26.14 8.30
N THR A 344 8.18 27.09 9.02
CA THR A 344 6.91 27.73 8.70
C THR A 344 6.95 29.21 9.04
N ASP A 345 6.10 30.01 8.42
CA ASP A 345 5.91 31.43 8.79
C ASP A 345 5.04 31.59 10.06
N GLY A 346 4.68 30.48 10.71
CA GLY A 346 3.83 30.48 11.90
C GLY A 346 4.61 30.88 13.16
N LYS A 347 3.92 31.60 14.06
CA LYS A 347 4.41 31.91 15.40
C LYS A 347 3.72 31.01 16.42
N TYR A 348 4.16 29.75 16.48
CA TYR A 348 3.64 28.73 17.38
C TYR A 348 4.30 28.80 18.76
N ARG A 349 3.52 28.48 19.80
CA ARG A 349 3.95 28.32 21.20
C ARG A 349 3.00 27.38 21.94
N LEU A 350 3.32 27.05 23.19
CA LEU A 350 2.32 26.51 24.11
C LEU A 350 1.33 27.60 24.53
N PRO A 351 0.05 27.26 24.78
CA PRO A 351 -0.86 28.18 25.44
C PRO A 351 -0.39 28.48 26.86
N THR A 352 -0.77 29.64 27.40
CA THR A 352 -0.69 29.86 28.85
C THR A 352 -1.75 29.04 29.57
N GLU A 353 -1.57 28.85 30.87
CA GLU A 353 -2.57 28.17 31.70
C GLU A 353 -3.94 28.86 31.60
N ALA A 354 -3.96 30.19 31.56
CA ALA A 354 -5.17 30.99 31.40
C ALA A 354 -5.81 30.84 30.02
N GLU A 355 -5.03 30.89 28.94
CA GLU A 355 -5.55 30.70 27.59
C GLU A 355 -6.16 29.31 27.42
N TRP A 356 -5.51 28.29 27.98
CA TRP A 356 -5.99 26.91 27.93
C TRP A 356 -7.33 26.76 28.68
N GLU A 357 -7.43 27.28 29.91
CA GLU A 357 -8.68 27.17 30.69
C GLU A 357 -9.81 28.01 30.08
N TYR A 358 -9.52 29.21 29.58
CA TYR A 358 -10.50 30.04 28.87
C TYR A 358 -11.09 29.30 27.66
N ALA A 359 -10.23 28.65 26.87
CA ALA A 359 -10.63 27.86 25.71
C ALA A 359 -11.38 26.57 26.08
N CYS A 360 -10.95 25.88 27.15
CA CYS A 360 -11.67 24.72 27.71
C CYS A 360 -13.10 25.10 28.10
N ARG A 361 -13.25 26.28 28.71
CA ARG A 361 -14.51 26.89 29.12
C ARG A 361 -15.29 27.56 27.99
N GLU A 362 -15.09 27.18 26.73
CA GLU A 362 -15.84 27.73 25.58
C GLU A 362 -15.78 29.27 25.46
N GLY A 363 -14.63 29.86 25.77
CA GLY A 363 -14.49 31.31 25.83
C GLY A 363 -14.93 31.88 27.18
N GLY A 364 -14.60 31.19 28.27
CA GLY A 364 -14.79 31.70 29.62
C GLY A 364 -16.17 31.46 30.26
N LYS A 365 -17.01 30.61 29.67
CA LYS A 365 -18.31 30.23 30.25
C LYS A 365 -18.16 29.44 31.56
N SER A 366 -19.20 29.47 32.37
CA SER A 366 -19.29 28.68 33.61
C SER A 366 -19.67 27.21 33.32
N VAL A 367 -18.78 26.48 32.63
CA VAL A 367 -18.89 25.04 32.37
C VAL A 367 -17.81 24.26 33.12
N LYS A 368 -18.14 23.08 33.64
CA LYS A 368 -17.21 22.26 34.44
C LYS A 368 -16.19 21.52 33.58
N TYR A 369 -16.59 21.03 32.41
CA TYR A 369 -15.77 20.22 31.52
C TYR A 369 -15.64 20.84 30.13
N GLY A 370 -14.54 20.48 29.44
CA GLY A 370 -14.22 20.90 28.08
C GLY A 370 -15.12 20.29 27.01
N THR A 371 -16.24 19.68 27.41
CA THR A 371 -17.33 19.18 26.55
C THR A 371 -18.50 20.18 26.48
N GLY A 372 -18.39 21.33 27.14
CA GLY A 372 -19.46 22.32 27.28
C GLY A 372 -20.52 21.95 28.33
N LYS A 373 -20.30 20.88 29.10
CA LYS A 373 -21.26 20.33 30.08
C LYS A 373 -20.72 20.38 31.51
N ASN A 374 -21.63 20.24 32.47
CA ASN A 374 -21.31 20.14 33.90
C ASN A 374 -21.21 18.70 34.42
N SER A 375 -21.42 17.72 33.55
CA SER A 375 -21.28 16.28 33.80
C SER A 375 -20.43 15.66 32.70
N LEU A 376 -19.76 14.55 33.04
CA LEU A 376 -18.91 13.80 32.12
C LEU A 376 -19.26 12.32 32.17
N ASP A 377 -19.36 11.70 30.98
CA ASP A 377 -19.52 10.26 30.81
C ASP A 377 -18.58 9.77 29.69
N SER A 378 -18.43 8.44 29.58
CA SER A 378 -17.51 7.81 28.64
C SER A 378 -17.89 8.00 27.16
N SER A 379 -19.08 8.51 26.85
CA SER A 379 -19.51 8.87 25.49
C SER A 379 -19.08 10.26 25.08
N SER A 380 -18.62 11.10 26.02
CA SER A 380 -18.27 12.50 25.79
C SER A 380 -16.76 12.79 25.91
N ALA A 381 -15.98 11.89 26.48
CA ALA A 381 -14.54 12.06 26.68
C ALA A 381 -13.82 10.72 26.88
N ARG A 382 -12.48 10.73 26.69
CA ARG A 382 -11.63 9.57 26.93
C ARG A 382 -11.01 9.60 28.33
N PHE A 383 -11.49 8.76 29.24
CA PHE A 383 -10.94 8.57 30.60
C PHE A 383 -11.22 7.15 31.10
N ASN A 384 -10.50 6.71 32.13
CA ASN A 384 -10.58 5.34 32.70
C ASN A 384 -10.70 4.23 31.63
N SER A 385 -9.83 4.26 30.62
CA SER A 385 -10.03 3.49 29.38
C SER A 385 -8.83 2.65 28.93
N GLY A 386 -7.67 2.77 29.59
CA GLY A 386 -6.47 1.95 29.32
C GLY A 386 -5.60 2.38 28.13
N ALA A 387 -6.05 3.29 27.26
CA ALA A 387 -5.28 3.79 26.12
C ALA A 387 -5.83 5.09 25.52
N THR A 388 -4.98 5.80 24.75
CA THR A 388 -5.37 6.94 23.90
C THR A 388 -6.35 6.55 22.80
N VAL A 389 -7.07 7.54 22.26
CA VAL A 389 -7.89 7.40 21.06
C VAL A 389 -7.42 8.40 19.99
N LYS A 390 -7.89 8.26 18.75
CA LYS A 390 -7.63 9.26 17.71
C LYS A 390 -8.12 10.62 18.18
N VAL A 391 -7.35 11.66 17.93
CA VAL A 391 -7.81 13.02 18.23
C VAL A 391 -9.12 13.30 17.49
N GLY A 392 -10.03 14.02 18.13
CA GLY A 392 -11.33 14.35 17.56
C GLY A 392 -12.36 13.22 17.55
N SER A 393 -12.16 12.17 18.34
CA SER A 393 -13.11 11.04 18.40
C SER A 393 -14.42 11.37 19.13
N TYR A 394 -14.43 12.43 19.94
CA TYR A 394 -15.58 12.92 20.67
C TYR A 394 -16.09 14.24 20.09
N GLN A 395 -17.28 14.69 20.50
CA GLN A 395 -17.81 15.99 20.07
C GLN A 395 -16.93 17.14 20.60
N PRO A 396 -16.70 18.19 19.80
CA PRO A 396 -15.99 19.36 20.29
C PRO A 396 -16.86 20.18 21.23
N ASN A 397 -16.22 21.10 21.95
CA ASN A 397 -16.93 22.18 22.63
C ASN A 397 -17.48 23.21 21.63
N ALA A 398 -18.24 24.21 22.10
CA ALA A 398 -18.88 25.21 21.24
C ALA A 398 -17.91 26.09 20.41
N LEU A 399 -16.61 26.08 20.72
CA LEU A 399 -15.59 26.74 19.90
C LEU A 399 -15.08 25.85 18.76
N GLY A 400 -15.38 24.55 18.77
CA GLY A 400 -14.83 23.59 17.83
C GLY A 400 -13.51 22.96 18.28
N LEU A 401 -13.16 23.07 19.57
CA LEU A 401 -11.99 22.43 20.17
C LEU A 401 -12.35 21.04 20.70
N TYR A 402 -11.48 20.07 20.41
CA TYR A 402 -11.68 18.67 20.78
C TYR A 402 -10.76 18.27 21.93
N ASP A 403 -11.18 17.24 22.65
CA ASP A 403 -10.37 16.55 23.66
C ASP A 403 -9.85 17.46 24.80
N MET A 404 -10.50 18.61 25.04
CA MET A 404 -10.17 19.52 26.16
C MET A 404 -10.43 18.91 27.55
N SER A 405 -11.06 17.73 27.61
CA SER A 405 -11.22 16.91 28.81
C SER A 405 -10.91 15.45 28.45
N GLY A 406 -9.77 14.92 28.91
CA GLY A 406 -9.36 13.53 28.73
C GLY A 406 -8.33 13.32 27.62
N ASN A 407 -8.25 12.08 27.11
CA ASN A 407 -7.27 11.60 26.13
C ASN A 407 -5.83 11.72 26.63
N VAL A 408 -5.15 12.85 26.54
CA VAL A 408 -3.85 13.07 27.17
C VAL A 408 -3.82 14.38 27.94
N TRP A 409 -3.04 14.41 29.03
CA TRP A 409 -2.70 15.68 29.66
C TRP A 409 -1.99 16.56 28.65
N GLU A 410 -2.13 17.88 28.80
CA GLU A 410 -1.51 18.83 27.90
C GLU A 410 -0.57 19.76 28.65
N TRP A 411 0.70 19.82 28.22
CA TRP A 411 1.63 20.85 28.69
C TRP A 411 1.13 22.26 28.32
N VAL A 412 1.30 23.20 29.24
CA VAL A 412 1.15 24.65 28.99
C VAL A 412 2.47 25.38 29.28
N SER A 413 2.56 26.67 28.94
CA SER A 413 3.83 27.42 29.12
C SER A 413 4.22 27.64 30.57
N ASP A 414 3.24 27.71 31.47
CA ASP A 414 3.38 28.26 32.81
C ASP A 414 4.19 27.33 33.74
N ARG A 415 4.95 27.95 34.64
CA ARG A 415 5.51 27.25 35.80
C ARG A 415 4.41 27.02 36.83
N TYR A 416 4.45 25.88 37.51
CA TYR A 416 3.47 25.60 38.55
C TYR A 416 3.85 26.30 39.85
N ASN A 417 2.86 26.99 40.44
CA ASN A 417 2.92 27.45 41.83
C ASN A 417 1.51 27.38 42.43
N LYS A 418 1.39 26.73 43.59
CA LYS A 418 0.12 26.49 44.28
C LYS A 418 -0.59 27.78 44.72
N ASN A 419 0.14 28.86 44.95
CA ASN A 419 -0.39 30.14 45.44
C ASN A 419 -0.52 31.18 44.31
N TYR A 420 -0.27 30.80 43.04
CA TYR A 420 -0.20 31.77 41.95
C TYR A 420 -1.52 32.51 41.72
N TYR A 421 -2.67 31.82 41.84
CA TYR A 421 -3.98 32.41 41.59
C TYR A 421 -4.26 33.63 42.49
N GLY A 422 -3.78 33.63 43.73
CA GLY A 422 -3.93 34.77 44.65
C GLY A 422 -3.12 36.01 44.26
N ASN A 423 -2.12 35.86 43.37
CA ASN A 423 -1.22 36.93 42.93
C ASN A 423 -1.19 37.08 41.39
N SER A 424 -2.12 36.44 40.68
CA SER A 424 -2.15 36.40 39.22
C SER A 424 -2.53 37.78 38.64
N PRO A 425 -1.80 38.32 37.65
CA PRO A 425 -2.20 39.55 36.99
C PRO A 425 -3.48 39.33 36.16
N GLY A 426 -4.31 40.38 36.09
CA GLY A 426 -5.61 40.29 35.43
C GLY A 426 -5.58 40.19 33.90
N ASN A 427 -4.48 40.58 33.22
CA ASN A 427 -4.40 40.59 31.76
C ASN A 427 -3.25 39.68 31.28
N ASN A 428 -3.57 38.72 30.43
CA ASN A 428 -2.64 37.77 29.79
C ASN A 428 -1.59 37.19 30.77
N PRO A 429 -2.00 36.57 31.89
CA PRO A 429 -1.05 35.97 32.83
C PRO A 429 -0.26 34.84 32.16
N THR A 430 1.05 34.84 32.41
CA THR A 430 2.02 33.87 31.84
C THR A 430 2.63 32.95 32.91
N GLY A 431 2.03 32.92 34.10
CA GLY A 431 2.52 32.17 35.24
C GLY A 431 3.59 32.91 36.05
N PRO A 432 4.05 32.30 37.16
CA PRO A 432 5.08 32.87 38.02
C PRO A 432 6.45 32.84 37.33
N GLY A 433 7.32 33.80 37.67
CA GLY A 433 8.69 33.87 37.15
C GLY A 433 9.61 32.73 37.60
N SER A 434 9.24 31.98 38.65
CA SER A 434 10.02 30.88 39.22
C SER A 434 9.14 29.66 39.58
N GLY A 435 9.76 28.49 39.71
CA GLY A 435 9.09 27.21 39.99
C GLY A 435 9.82 26.04 39.30
N SER A 436 9.90 24.88 39.96
CA SER A 436 10.58 23.68 39.44
C SER A 436 9.76 22.95 38.38
N ASP A 437 8.44 22.92 38.57
CA ASP A 437 7.52 22.12 37.76
C ASP A 437 6.80 22.99 36.73
N ARG A 438 6.29 22.37 35.67
CA ARG A 438 5.40 22.99 34.67
C ARG A 438 3.96 22.56 34.91
N VAL A 439 3.03 23.43 34.56
CA VAL A 439 1.61 23.11 34.60
C VAL A 439 1.24 22.16 33.46
N ARG A 440 0.32 21.24 33.74
CA ARG A 440 -0.39 20.43 32.74
C ARG A 440 -1.90 20.45 33.00
N ARG A 441 -2.71 20.41 31.94
CA ARG A 441 -4.17 20.59 32.00
C ARG A 441 -4.93 19.47 31.27
N GLY A 442 -6.24 19.36 31.51
CA GLY A 442 -7.18 18.55 30.71
C GLY A 442 -7.42 17.11 31.17
N GLY A 443 -6.52 16.52 31.95
CA GLY A 443 -6.64 15.12 32.32
C GLY A 443 -6.23 14.16 31.21
N SER A 444 -6.46 12.85 31.37
CA SER A 444 -6.03 11.84 30.39
C SER A 444 -6.92 10.61 30.37
N TRP A 445 -6.59 9.66 29.50
CA TRP A 445 -7.26 8.38 29.36
C TRP A 445 -7.18 7.47 30.60
N ASP A 446 -6.26 7.72 31.54
CA ASP A 446 -5.90 6.82 32.66
C ASP A 446 -6.30 7.35 34.06
N ILE A 447 -7.18 8.35 34.10
CA ILE A 447 -7.56 9.01 35.35
C ILE A 447 -9.08 9.13 35.50
N ILE A 448 -9.51 9.50 36.70
CA ILE A 448 -10.94 9.62 37.06
C ILE A 448 -11.54 10.99 36.66
N PRO A 449 -12.85 11.08 36.43
CA PRO A 449 -13.53 12.31 35.95
C PRO A 449 -13.23 13.60 36.73
N GLY A 450 -12.97 13.53 38.04
CA GLY A 450 -12.69 14.71 38.87
C GLY A 450 -11.46 15.51 38.42
N THR A 451 -10.53 14.87 37.72
CA THR A 451 -9.27 15.47 37.22
C THR A 451 -9.35 16.00 35.79
N LEU A 452 -10.50 15.81 35.12
CA LEU A 452 -10.77 16.29 33.75
C LEU A 452 -11.48 17.66 33.73
N ARG A 453 -11.80 18.23 34.90
CA ARG A 453 -12.45 19.53 35.02
C ARG A 453 -11.60 20.60 34.37
N CYS A 454 -12.23 21.59 33.72
CA CYS A 454 -11.50 22.69 33.10
C CYS A 454 -10.63 23.44 34.10
N ALA A 455 -11.00 23.51 35.39
CA ALA A 455 -10.26 24.19 36.45
C ALA A 455 -9.12 23.36 37.06
N PHE A 456 -9.11 22.03 36.87
CA PHE A 456 -8.15 21.16 37.55
C PHE A 456 -6.72 21.43 37.08
N ARG A 457 -5.79 21.45 38.03
CA ARG A 457 -4.37 21.77 37.82
C ARG A 457 -3.50 20.55 38.07
N GLY A 458 -2.81 20.10 37.03
CA GLY A 458 -1.73 19.15 37.18
C GLY A 458 -0.37 19.85 37.15
N ARG A 459 0.64 19.20 37.72
CA ARG A 459 2.05 19.58 37.54
C ARG A 459 2.91 18.41 37.13
N GLY A 460 4.04 18.69 36.50
CA GLY A 460 5.04 17.70 36.13
C GLY A 460 6.43 18.32 36.01
N ILE A 461 7.45 17.50 36.19
CA ILE A 461 8.85 17.92 36.03
C ILE A 461 9.11 18.16 34.53
N PRO A 462 9.78 19.26 34.12
CA PRO A 462 9.91 19.64 32.71
C PRO A 462 10.61 18.59 31.82
N VAL A 463 11.49 17.77 32.41
CA VAL A 463 12.28 16.75 31.70
C VAL A 463 11.59 15.38 31.65
N ASP A 464 10.51 15.18 32.42
CA ASP A 464 9.86 13.88 32.51
C ASP A 464 9.08 13.55 31.24
N ARG A 465 9.16 12.28 30.83
CA ARG A 465 8.39 11.71 29.72
C ARG A 465 7.33 10.77 30.24
N ILE A 466 6.12 11.29 30.39
CA ILE A 466 4.99 10.54 30.94
C ILE A 466 4.07 10.10 29.80
N TYR A 467 3.68 8.82 29.76
CA TYR A 467 2.92 8.22 28.66
C TYR A 467 1.43 8.62 28.59
N ILE A 468 1.00 9.51 29.48
CA ILE A 468 -0.34 10.11 29.49
C ILE A 468 -0.31 11.61 29.19
N LEU A 469 0.84 12.14 28.76
CA LEU A 469 1.12 13.57 28.66
C LEU A 469 1.64 13.91 27.26
N GLY A 470 0.90 14.77 26.58
CA GLY A 470 1.18 15.40 25.30
C GLY A 470 1.05 16.93 25.41
N PHE A 471 0.59 17.57 24.34
CA PHE A 471 0.39 19.02 24.28
C PHE A 471 -0.46 19.42 23.07
N ARG A 472 -0.98 20.65 23.09
CA ARG A 472 -1.51 21.31 21.89
C ARG A 472 -0.78 22.63 21.63
N LEU A 473 -0.84 23.09 20.39
CA LEU A 473 -0.22 24.34 19.98
C LEU A 473 -1.18 25.52 20.10
N LEU A 474 -0.62 26.70 20.33
CA LEU A 474 -1.26 27.98 20.09
C LEU A 474 -0.44 28.73 19.04
N ARG A 475 -1.12 29.37 18.09
CA ARG A 475 -0.53 30.28 17.11
C ARG A 475 -0.98 31.71 17.39
N THR A 476 -0.01 32.62 17.53
CA THR A 476 -0.34 34.04 17.68
C THR A 476 -0.96 34.59 16.38
N PRO A 477 -1.92 35.55 16.48
CA PRO A 477 -2.62 36.11 15.31
C PRO A 477 -1.73 36.69 14.21
#